data_AF-A0A838EHY4-F1
#
_entry.id   AF-A0A838EHY4-F1
#
_cell.length_a   1.000
_cell.length_b   1.000
_cell.length_c   1.000
_cell.angle_alpha   90.00
_cell.angle_beta   90.00
_cell.angle_gamma   90.00
#
_symmetry.space_group_name_H-M   'P 1'
#
loop_
_entity.id
_entity.type
_entity.pdbx_description
1 polymer ?
#
loop_
_entity_poly.entity_id
_entity_poly.type
_entity_poly.pdbx_seq_one_letter_code
_entity_poly.pdbx_strand_id
1 'polypeptide(L)' 'MKAIKAVYNFIVGDMVILVGIVLVLLLLILINNVAALTAIRAYSGAIVVVVTLLVLGITLSRELRGREKA' A
#
# COMPACT_ATOMS: atom_id res chain seq x y z
N MET A 1 -15.31 -4.12 -18.48
CA MET A 1 -15.79 -2.89 -17.81
C MET A 1 -15.85 -2.99 -16.27
N LYS A 2 -16.43 -4.04 -15.67
CA LYS A 2 -16.51 -4.17 -14.19
C LYS A 2 -15.14 -4.21 -13.49
N ALA A 3 -14.19 -5.00 -14.00
CA ALA A 3 -12.84 -5.10 -13.44
C ALA A 3 -12.08 -3.77 -13.50
N ILE A 4 -12.12 -3.07 -14.64
CA ILE A 4 -11.47 -1.76 -14.81
C ILE A 4 -12.09 -0.72 -13.86
N LYS A 5 -13.41 -0.75 -13.67
CA LYS A 5 -14.09 0.16 -12.74
C LYS A 5 -13.73 -0.16 -11.29
N ALA A 6 -13.57 -1.44 -10.94
CA ALA A 6 -13.10 -1.86 -9.63
C ALA A 6 -11.65 -1.38 -9.39
N VAL A 7 -10.77 -1.52 -10.39
CA VAL A 7 -9.39 -1.00 -10.32
C VAL A 7 -9.39 0.53 -10.21
N TYR A 8 -10.26 1.25 -10.93
CA TYR A 8 -10.38 2.69 -10.80
C TYR A 8 -10.89 3.12 -9.41
N ASN A 9 -11.92 2.46 -8.87
CA ASN A 9 -12.41 2.74 -7.52
C ASN A 9 -11.39 2.37 -6.44
N PHE A 10 -10.58 1.36 -6.72
CA PHE A 10 -9.50 0.91 -5.85
C PHE A 10 -8.33 1.89 -5.84
N ILE A 11 -7.96 2.47 -6.99
CA ILE A 11 -6.86 3.44 -7.12
C ILE A 11 -7.29 4.87 -6.74
N VAL A 12 -8.49 5.29 -7.15
CA VAL A 12 -8.98 6.68 -7.05
C VAL A 12 -10.01 6.84 -5.92
N GLY A 13 -10.77 5.79 -5.60
CA GLY A 13 -11.86 5.84 -4.62
C GLY A 13 -11.47 5.48 -3.19
N ASP A 14 -10.35 4.76 -2.98
CA ASP A 14 -9.90 4.39 -1.63
C ASP A 14 -8.69 5.21 -1.18
N MET A 15 -8.95 6.22 -0.35
CA MET A 15 -7.90 7.05 0.26
C MET A 15 -6.89 6.24 1.07
N VAL A 16 -7.24 5.05 1.57
CA VAL A 16 -6.30 4.19 2.33
C VAL A 16 -5.19 3.66 1.43
N ILE A 17 -5.55 3.20 0.24
CA ILE A 17 -4.57 2.70 -0.73
C ILE A 17 -3.67 3.85 -1.16
N LEU A 18 -4.25 5.02 -1.41
CA LEU A 18 -3.52 6.19 -1.83
C LEU A 18 -2.50 6.63 -0.75
N VAL A 19 -2.92 6.69 0.52
CA VAL A 19 -2.02 6.96 1.66
C VAL A 19 -0.98 5.85 1.82
N GLY A 20 -1.38 4.58 1.68
CA GLY A 20 -0.49 3.43 1.78
C GLY A 20 0.63 3.45 0.74
N ILE A 21 0.29 3.73 -0.53
CA ILE A 21 1.26 3.86 -1.62
C ILE A 21 2.22 5.03 -1.36
N VAL A 22 1.70 6.19 -0.94
CA VAL A 22 2.54 7.35 -0.61
C VAL A 22 3.53 7.02 0.52
N LEU A 23 3.08 6.33 1.57
CA LEU A 23 3.96 5.90 2.67
C LEU A 23 5.04 4.91 2.19
N VAL A 24 4.68 3.95 1.33
CA VAL A 24 5.64 3.00 0.73
C VAL A 24 6.70 3.74 -0.07
N LEU A 25 6.31 4.70 -0.91
CA LEU A 25 7.23 5.50 -1.71
C LEU A 25 8.17 6.34 -0.83
N LEU A 26 7.64 6.97 0.22
CA LEU A 26 8.47 7.71 1.18
C LEU A 26 9.47 6.80 1.91
N LEU A 27 9.06 5.60 2.31
CA LEU A 27 9.93 4.60 2.92
C LEU A 27 11.06 4.15 1.98
N LEU A 28 10.72 3.88 0.71
CA LEU A 28 11.70 3.55 -0.34
C LEU A 28 12.70 4.68 -0.54
N ILE A 29 12.24 5.92 -0.61
CA ILE A 29 13.10 7.10 -0.74
C ILE A 29 14.04 7.17 0.46
N LEU A 30 13.53 7.00 1.68
CA LEU A 30 14.34 7.03 2.90
C LEU A 30 15.40 5.92 2.91
N ILE A 31 15.01 4.67 2.61
CA ILE A 31 15.92 3.52 2.59
C ILE A 31 17.06 3.71 1.57
N ASN A 32 16.75 4.26 0.40
CA ASN A 32 17.74 4.41 -0.67
C ASN A 32 18.61 5.67 -0.54
N ASN A 33 18.15 6.71 0.15
CA ASN A 33 18.88 7.98 0.25
C ASN A 33 19.59 8.18 1.60
N VAL A 34 19.26 7.41 2.65
CA VAL A 34 19.91 7.53 3.96
C VAL A 34 21.06 6.51 4.09
N ALA A 35 22.26 7.01 4.35
CA ALA A 35 23.47 6.18 4.52
C ALA A 35 23.37 5.19 5.69
N ALA A 36 22.71 5.58 6.79
CA ALA A 36 22.49 4.70 7.94
C ALA A 36 21.62 3.46 7.61
N LEU A 37 20.79 3.53 6.55
CA LEU A 37 19.90 2.44 6.14
C LEU A 37 20.53 1.52 5.08
N THR A 38 21.83 1.65 4.79
CA THR A 38 22.50 0.86 3.73
C THR A 38 22.34 -0.65 3.93
N ALA A 39 22.45 -1.14 5.17
CA ALA A 39 22.33 -2.57 5.48
C ALA A 39 20.96 -3.16 5.12
N ILE A 40 19.89 -2.35 5.10
CA ILE A 40 18.54 -2.82 4.83
C ILE A 40 18.10 -2.64 3.37
N ARG A 41 18.89 -1.94 2.53
CA ARG A 41 18.56 -1.71 1.11
C ARG A 41 18.42 -2.99 0.32
N ALA A 42 19.21 -4.02 0.64
CA ALA A 42 19.13 -5.34 0.00
C ALA A 42 17.73 -5.98 0.14
N TYR A 43 16.99 -5.62 1.19
CA TYR A 43 15.65 -6.13 1.47
C TYR A 43 14.53 -5.17 1.02
N SER A 44 14.86 -4.05 0.38
CA SER A 44 13.88 -3.03 -0.05
C SER A 44 12.71 -3.62 -0.85
N GLY A 45 12.98 -4.53 -1.78
CA GLY A 45 11.93 -5.23 -2.53
C GLY A 45 10.99 -6.06 -1.64
N ALA A 46 11.53 -6.78 -0.66
CA ALA A 46 10.73 -7.55 0.29
C ALA A 46 9.89 -6.64 1.20
N ILE A 47 10.44 -5.52 1.64
CA ILE A 47 9.73 -4.51 2.43
C ILE A 47 8.51 -3.99 1.64
N VAL A 48 8.68 -3.70 0.36
CA VAL A 48 7.56 -3.24 -0.50
C VAL A 48 6.45 -4.28 -0.56
N VAL A 49 6.79 -5.56 -0.83
CA VAL A 49 5.80 -6.63 -0.90
C VAL A 49 5.02 -6.76 0.41
N VAL A 50 5.71 -6.78 1.55
CA VAL A 50 5.07 -6.92 2.87
C VAL A 50 4.15 -5.73 3.15
N VAL A 51 4.61 -4.50 2.92
CA VAL A 51 3.81 -3.30 3.19
C VAL A 51 2.62 -3.21 2.25
N THR A 52 2.79 -3.55 0.97
CA THR A 52 1.69 -3.62 0.00
C THR A 52 0.63 -4.61 0.46
N LEU A 53 1.01 -5.84 0.84
CA LEU A 53 0.05 -6.83 1.35
C LEU A 53 -0.68 -6.36 2.61
N LEU A 54 0.01 -5.66 3.51
CA LEU A 54 -0.62 -5.05 4.69
C LEU A 54 -1.65 -3.99 4.32
N VAL A 55 -1.32 -3.06 3.42
CA VAL A 55 -2.24 -2.02 2.95
C VAL A 55 -3.48 -2.65 2.28
N LEU A 56 -3.26 -3.65 1.43
CA LEU A 56 -4.33 -4.42 0.81
C LEU A 56 -5.22 -5.10 1.87
N GLY A 57 -4.61 -5.79 2.83
CA GLY A 57 -5.33 -6.47 3.90
C GLY A 57 -6.17 -5.51 4.76
N ILE A 58 -5.63 -4.33 5.07
CA ILE A 58 -6.35 -3.27 5.79
C ILE A 58 -7.53 -2.74 4.96
N THR A 59 -7.33 -2.47 3.67
CA THR A 59 -8.40 -2.01 2.77
C THR A 59 -9.50 -3.05 2.65
N LEU A 60 -9.16 -4.31 2.37
CA LEU A 60 -10.15 -5.39 2.28
C LEU A 60 -10.92 -5.55 3.60
N SER A 61 -10.22 -5.50 4.74
CA SER A 61 -10.88 -5.59 6.06
C SER A 61 -11.85 -4.43 6.30
N ARG A 62 -11.49 -3.21 5.86
CA ARG A 62 -12.38 -2.05 5.94
C ARG A 62 -13.60 -2.20 5.03
N GLU A 63 -13.40 -2.65 3.80
CA GLU A 63 -14.52 -2.84 2.86
C GLU A 63 -15.48 -3.93 3.35
N LEU A 64 -14.96 -5.03 3.90
CA LEU A 64 -15.77 -6.08 4.52
C LEU A 64 -16.60 -5.55 5.70
N ARG A 65 -15.98 -4.79 6.62
CA ARG A 65 -16.69 -4.16 7.75
C ARG A 65 -17.69 -3.10 7.30
N GLY A 66 -17.40 -2.38 6.22
CA GLY A 66 -18.32 -1.40 5.63
C GLY A 66 -19.56 -2.06 5.04
N ARG A 67 -19.42 -3.26 4.45
CA ARG A 67 -20.54 -4.07 3.95
C ARG A 67 -21.34 -4.75 5.05
N GLU A 68 -20.71 -5.13 6.15
CA GLU A 68 -21.40 -5.74 7.31
C GLU A 68 -22.33 -4.74 8.03
N LYS A 69 -22.05 -3.44 7.94
CA LYS A 69 -22.82 -2.37 8.58
C LYS A 69 -23.84 -1.68 7.66
N ALA A 70 -23.90 -2.05 6.39
CA ALA A 70 -24.78 -1.46 5.38
C ALA A 70 -25.95 -2.41 5.04
#